data_AF-A0A843IY29-F1
#
_entry.id   AF-A0A843IY29-F1
#
_cell.length_a   1.000
_cell.length_b   1.000
_cell.length_c   1.000
_cell.angle_alpha   90.00
_cell.angle_beta   90.00
_cell.angle_gamma   90.00
#
_symmetry.space_group_name_H-M   'P 1'
#
loop_
_entity.id
_entity.type
_entity.pdbx_description
1 polymer ?
#
loop_
_entity_poly.entity_id
_entity_poly.type
_entity_poly.pdbx_seq_one_letter_code
_entity_poly.pdbx_strand_id
1 'polypeptide(L)'
;MGKKGIGVIIIVLVIVLTLVAFYSLNESQTVATGNVTKLNVSSEGPFPLSDLIDEIENKSYYEGYDNDTLNWMKSLGNKSVFSGNGMFVVMSPNDASKIPSVYATDVFINEFFECNVLDTRSLGDVKYPKDVLLVENVNYLGEEIEDIPGGGA
;
A
#
# COMPACT_ATOMS: atom_id res chain seq x y z
N MET A 1 -6.34 1.73 -51.63
CA MET A 1 -7.28 0.96 -50.77
C MET A 1 -8.69 1.48 -51.01
N GLY A 2 -9.60 0.65 -51.53
CA GLY A 2 -10.98 1.06 -51.79
C GLY A 2 -11.70 1.46 -50.51
N LYS A 3 -12.66 2.39 -50.60
CA LYS A 3 -13.47 2.90 -49.46
C LYS A 3 -14.04 1.79 -48.56
N LYS A 4 -14.24 0.58 -49.11
CA LYS A 4 -14.67 -0.64 -48.40
C LYS A 4 -13.64 -1.20 -47.41
N GLY A 5 -12.34 -1.10 -47.71
CA GLY A 5 -11.28 -1.59 -46.83
C GLY A 5 -11.04 -0.70 -45.60
N ILE A 6 -11.24 0.61 -45.75
CA ILE A 6 -11.15 1.57 -44.64
C ILE A 6 -12.30 1.36 -43.65
N GLY A 7 -13.51 1.08 -44.15
CA GLY A 7 -14.67 0.80 -43.30
C GLY A 7 -14.49 -0.43 -42.40
N VAL A 8 -13.90 -1.50 -42.93
CA VAL A 8 -13.65 -2.73 -42.14
C VAL A 8 -12.62 -2.50 -41.03
N ILE A 9 -11.55 -1.75 -41.31
CA ILE A 9 -10.50 -1.44 -40.32
C ILE A 9 -11.09 -0.63 -39.16
N ILE A 10 -11.95 0.35 -39.45
CA ILE A 10 -12.59 1.18 -38.41
C ILE A 10 -13.49 0.33 -37.51
N ILE A 11 -14.27 -0.60 -38.08
CA ILE A 11 -15.15 -1.50 -37.31
C ILE A 11 -14.34 -2.39 -36.37
N VAL A 12 -13.23 -2.97 -36.84
CA VAL A 12 -12.35 -3.80 -36.00
C VAL A 12 -11.75 -2.98 -34.86
N LEU A 13 -11.34 -1.74 -35.13
CA LEU A 13 -10.75 -0.86 -34.12
C LEU A 13 -11.76 -0.49 -33.01
N VAL A 14 -13.02 -0.25 -33.37
CA VAL A 14 -14.09 0.04 -32.42
C VAL A 14 -14.42 -1.19 -31.55
N ILE A 15 -14.39 -2.39 -32.12
CA ILE A 15 -14.60 -3.64 -31.38
C ILE A 15 -13.47 -3.87 -30.37
N VAL A 16 -12.22 -3.63 -30.76
CA VAL A 16 -11.07 -3.77 -29.84
C VAL A 16 -11.13 -2.71 -28.72
N LEU A 17 -11.46 -1.46 -29.04
CA LEU A 17 -11.58 -0.39 -28.04
C LEU A 17 -12.72 -0.65 -27.04
N THR A 18 -13.85 -1.18 -27.51
CA THR A 18 -14.98 -1.55 -26.62
C THR A 18 -14.64 -2.74 -25.73
N LEU A 19 -13.91 -3.74 -26.24
CA LEU A 19 -13.40 -4.84 -25.41
C LEU A 19 -12.41 -4.36 -24.36
N VAL A 20 -11.45 -3.51 -24.71
CA VAL A 20 -10.49 -2.95 -23.75
C VAL A 20 -11.20 -2.10 -22.69
N ALA A 21 -12.15 -1.25 -23.10
CA ALA A 21 -12.93 -0.45 -22.15
C ALA A 21 -13.80 -1.32 -21.23
N PHE A 22 -14.39 -2.41 -21.74
CA PHE A 22 -15.18 -3.34 -20.94
C PHE A 22 -14.33 -4.10 -19.92
N TYR A 23 -13.12 -4.52 -20.31
CA TYR A 23 -12.17 -5.14 -19.37
C TYR A 23 -11.68 -4.14 -18.31
N SER A 24 -11.35 -2.91 -18.68
CA SER A 24 -10.93 -1.87 -17.71
C SER A 24 -12.06 -1.39 -16.81
N LEU A 25 -13.32 -1.40 -17.27
CA LEU A 25 -14.47 -1.02 -16.45
C LEU A 25 -14.89 -2.14 -15.47
N ASN A 26 -14.74 -3.40 -15.85
CA ASN A 26 -15.03 -4.53 -14.95
C ASN A 26 -13.93 -4.76 -13.89
N GLU A 27 -12.79 -4.09 -14.01
CA GLU A 27 -11.79 -4.00 -12.94
C GLU A 27 -12.16 -2.98 -11.85
N SER A 28 -13.29 -2.29 -11.98
CA SER A 28 -13.76 -1.32 -10.98
C SER A 28 -14.79 -1.92 -10.04
N GLN A 29 -14.34 -2.08 -8.80
CA GLN A 29 -15.12 -2.15 -7.55
C GLN A 29 -15.92 -3.44 -7.31
N THR A 30 -15.20 -4.53 -7.01
CA THR A 30 -15.58 -5.30 -5.83
C THR A 30 -15.47 -4.37 -4.63
N VAL A 31 -16.58 -3.78 -4.20
CA VAL A 31 -16.69 -3.24 -2.84
C VAL A 31 -16.51 -4.45 -1.94
N ALA A 32 -15.26 -4.67 -1.49
CA ALA A 32 -14.99 -5.67 -0.49
C ALA A 32 -15.83 -5.27 0.73
N THR A 33 -16.81 -6.11 1.04
CA THR A 33 -17.55 -6.18 2.31
C THR A 33 -16.61 -6.57 3.46
N GLY A 34 -15.40 -5.99 3.47
CA GLY A 34 -14.42 -6.14 4.52
C GLY A 34 -14.83 -5.28 5.69
N ASN A 35 -14.61 -5.78 6.91
CA ASN A 35 -14.75 -4.97 8.10
C ASN A 35 -13.79 -3.79 7.98
N VAL A 36 -14.34 -2.59 7.77
CA VAL A 36 -13.58 -1.34 7.77
C VAL A 36 -12.82 -1.25 9.09
N THR A 37 -11.51 -1.20 8.99
CA THR A 37 -10.59 -1.17 10.12
C THR A 37 -9.93 0.20 10.20
N LYS A 38 -9.80 0.73 11.42
CA LYS A 38 -9.05 1.96 11.69
C LYS A 38 -7.63 1.59 12.05
N LEU A 39 -6.66 2.14 11.34
CA LEU A 39 -5.24 1.95 11.61
C LEU A 39 -4.58 3.31 11.89
N ASN A 40 -3.46 3.26 12.62
CA ASN A 40 -2.59 4.40 12.83
C ASN A 40 -1.15 4.07 12.44
N VAL A 41 -0.47 4.99 11.78
CA VAL A 41 0.90 4.81 11.29
C VAL A 41 1.74 6.05 11.53
N SER A 42 3.06 5.90 11.52
CA SER A 42 4.00 7.02 11.53
C SER A 42 3.92 7.81 10.22
N SER A 43 3.97 9.15 10.34
CA SER A 43 4.04 10.07 9.20
C SER A 43 5.41 10.06 8.49
N GLU A 44 6.39 9.28 8.98
CA GLU A 44 7.68 9.08 8.31
C GLU A 44 7.59 8.21 7.04
N GLY A 45 6.40 7.71 6.69
CA GLY A 45 6.12 7.05 5.42
C GLY A 45 5.58 7.99 4.34
N PRO A 46 5.13 7.46 3.18
CA PRO A 46 5.35 6.09 2.72
C PRO A 46 6.76 5.88 2.17
N PHE A 47 7.28 4.66 2.32
CA PHE A 47 8.49 4.20 1.63
C PHE A 47 8.20 2.99 0.73
N PRO A 48 9.04 2.69 -0.27
CA PRO A 48 8.83 1.55 -1.16
C PRO A 48 8.87 0.21 -0.42
N LEU A 49 8.00 -0.74 -0.82
CA LEU A 49 8.02 -2.11 -0.28
C LEU A 49 9.35 -2.82 -0.56
N SER A 50 10.03 -2.49 -1.66
CA SER A 50 11.37 -3.01 -1.97
C SER A 50 12.36 -2.70 -0.86
N ASP A 51 12.31 -1.50 -0.30
CA ASP A 51 13.27 -1.05 0.70
C ASP A 51 13.06 -1.80 2.02
N LEU A 52 11.80 -2.09 2.38
CA LEU A 52 11.48 -2.96 3.52
C LEU A 52 12.00 -4.38 3.30
N ILE A 53 11.78 -4.95 2.11
CA ILE A 53 12.24 -6.30 1.77
C ILE A 53 13.77 -6.38 1.88
N ASP A 54 14.47 -5.40 1.31
CA ASP A 54 15.92 -5.32 1.38
C ASP A 54 16.42 -5.19 2.83
N GLU A 55 15.72 -4.45 3.68
CA GLU A 55 16.06 -4.40 5.11
C GLU A 55 15.84 -5.75 5.80
N ILE A 56 14.71 -6.42 5.57
CA ILE A 56 14.39 -7.72 6.18
C ILE A 56 15.46 -8.76 5.85
N GLU A 57 15.96 -8.78 4.61
CA GLU A 57 16.96 -9.74 4.18
C GLU A 57 18.36 -9.47 4.74
N ASN A 58 18.70 -8.19 4.96
CA ASN A 58 20.09 -7.78 5.18
C ASN A 58 20.39 -7.28 6.59
N LYS A 59 19.37 -7.05 7.44
CA LYS A 59 19.56 -6.47 8.77
C LYS A 59 19.39 -7.52 9.86
N SER A 60 20.35 -7.58 10.78
CA SER A 60 20.37 -8.58 11.85
C SER A 60 19.17 -8.52 12.81
N TYR A 61 18.50 -7.38 12.93
CA TYR A 61 17.30 -7.27 13.78
C TYR A 61 16.05 -7.95 13.18
N TYR A 62 16.10 -8.37 11.92
CA TYR A 62 15.09 -9.21 11.29
C TYR A 62 15.51 -10.68 11.17
N GLU A 63 16.64 -11.09 11.76
CA GLU A 63 16.96 -12.52 11.85
C GLU A 63 15.81 -13.28 12.51
N GLY A 64 15.41 -14.41 11.90
CA GLY A 64 14.22 -15.17 12.32
C GLY A 64 12.95 -14.84 11.53
N TYR A 65 13.04 -14.02 10.48
CA TYR A 65 11.88 -13.69 9.66
C TYR A 65 11.27 -14.93 8.98
N ASP A 66 9.96 -14.87 8.75
CA ASP A 66 9.21 -15.90 8.04
C ASP A 66 9.41 -15.80 6.52
N ASN A 67 9.94 -16.86 5.92
CA ASN A 67 10.26 -16.89 4.49
C ASN A 67 9.01 -16.83 3.60
N ASP A 68 7.89 -17.41 4.04
CA ASP A 68 6.64 -17.42 3.28
C ASP A 68 6.05 -16.01 3.21
N THR A 69 6.13 -15.27 4.31
CA THR A 69 5.75 -13.86 4.40
C THR A 69 6.67 -12.99 3.53
N LEU A 70 7.99 -13.17 3.59
CA LEU A 70 8.92 -12.43 2.74
C LEU A 70 8.67 -12.69 1.25
N ASN A 71 8.46 -13.95 0.85
CA ASN A 71 8.18 -14.32 -0.54
C ASN A 71 6.84 -13.74 -1.01
N TRP A 72 5.83 -13.75 -0.13
CA TRP A 72 4.57 -13.09 -0.41
C TRP A 72 4.75 -11.59 -0.61
N MET A 73 5.48 -10.89 0.25
CA MET A 73 5.77 -9.45 0.09
C MET A 73 6.42 -9.16 -1.27
N LYS A 74 7.43 -9.96 -1.66
CA LYS A 74 8.08 -9.85 -2.98
C LYS A 74 7.09 -10.00 -4.15
N SER A 75 6.08 -10.86 -4.01
CA SER A 75 5.07 -11.09 -5.06
C SER A 75 4.11 -9.92 -5.26
N LEU A 76 3.98 -9.01 -4.29
CA LEU A 76 3.04 -7.88 -4.37
C LEU A 76 3.50 -6.77 -5.34
N GLY A 77 4.77 -6.79 -5.75
CA GLY A 77 5.35 -5.84 -6.68
C GLY A 77 5.40 -4.41 -6.14
N ASN A 78 5.10 -3.42 -6.99
CA ASN A 78 5.14 -2.01 -6.60
C ASN A 78 4.02 -1.69 -5.58
N LYS A 79 4.43 -1.42 -4.34
CA LYS A 79 3.58 -1.07 -3.20
C LYS A 79 4.30 -0.07 -2.31
N SER A 80 3.49 0.68 -1.55
CA SER A 80 3.94 1.64 -0.55
C SER A 80 3.73 1.05 0.84
N VAL A 81 4.65 1.38 1.75
CA VAL A 81 4.68 0.88 3.11
C VAL A 81 4.64 2.02 4.11
N PHE A 82 3.84 1.84 5.14
CA PHE A 82 3.85 2.64 6.35
C PHE A 82 4.26 1.79 7.55
N SER A 83 5.01 2.39 8.47
CA SER A 83 5.37 1.75 9.74
C SER A 83 4.38 2.15 10.82
N GLY A 84 3.84 1.17 11.53
CA GLY A 84 2.98 1.36 12.70
C GLY A 84 3.53 0.67 13.93
N ASN A 85 2.85 0.87 15.06
CA ASN A 85 3.20 0.15 16.28
C ASN A 85 2.91 -1.35 16.10
N GLY A 86 3.94 -2.19 16.19
CA GLY A 86 3.80 -3.63 15.97
C GLY A 86 3.46 -4.07 14.54
N MET A 87 3.39 -3.17 13.55
CA MET A 87 2.95 -3.53 12.20
C MET A 87 3.63 -2.76 11.06
N PHE A 88 3.61 -3.34 9.87
CA PHE A 88 3.82 -2.69 8.59
C PHE A 88 2.52 -2.72 7.80
N VAL A 89 2.11 -1.58 7.26
CA VAL A 89 0.91 -1.47 6.42
C VAL A 89 1.34 -1.29 4.98
N VAL A 90 1.03 -2.28 4.15
CA VAL A 90 1.33 -2.34 2.72
C VAL A 90 0.08 -1.99 1.93
N MET A 91 0.18 -1.03 1.02
CA MET A 91 -0.95 -0.57 0.21
C MET A 91 -0.52 -0.16 -1.21
N SER A 92 -1.50 0.10 -2.06
CA SER A 92 -1.22 0.65 -3.40
C SER A 92 -0.62 2.07 -3.29
N PRO A 93 0.24 2.50 -4.23
CA PRO A 93 0.72 3.89 -4.23
C PRO A 93 -0.41 4.93 -4.30
N ASN A 94 -1.52 4.59 -4.95
CA ASN A 94 -2.69 5.45 -5.04
C ASN A 94 -3.39 5.60 -3.68
N ASP A 95 -3.53 4.52 -2.92
CA ASP A 95 -4.06 4.59 -1.55
C ASP A 95 -3.11 5.35 -0.62
N ALA A 96 -1.80 5.11 -0.74
CA ALA A 96 -0.79 5.81 0.05
C ALA A 96 -0.82 7.33 -0.18
N SER A 97 -1.05 7.78 -1.43
CA SER A 97 -1.12 9.22 -1.75
C SER A 97 -2.28 9.97 -1.09
N LYS A 98 -3.24 9.27 -0.48
CA LYS A 98 -4.35 9.88 0.27
C LYS A 98 -3.96 10.28 1.70
N ILE A 99 -2.83 9.75 2.19
CA ILE A 99 -2.30 10.04 3.52
C ILE A 99 -1.26 11.15 3.35
N PRO A 100 -1.43 12.33 3.97
CA PRO A 100 -0.61 13.51 3.72
C PRO A 100 0.70 13.50 4.55
N SER A 101 1.48 12.44 4.40
CA SER A 101 2.63 12.17 5.26
C SER A 101 3.77 13.15 5.12
N VAL A 102 4.31 13.55 6.28
CA VAL A 102 5.35 14.55 6.43
C VAL A 102 6.42 14.06 7.40
N TYR A 103 7.67 14.22 6.98
CA TYR A 103 8.80 14.00 7.85
C TYR A 103 9.03 15.23 8.73
N ALA A 104 8.99 15.04 10.05
CA ALA A 104 9.26 16.09 11.04
C ALA A 104 10.29 15.61 12.06
N THR A 105 11.21 16.49 12.47
CA THR A 105 12.31 16.14 13.40
C THR A 105 12.00 16.44 14.86
N ASP A 106 11.08 17.37 15.10
CA ASP A 106 10.86 17.97 16.42
C ASP A 106 9.52 17.53 17.05
N VAL A 107 8.73 16.77 16.31
CA VAL A 107 7.42 16.25 16.70
C VAL A 107 7.24 14.82 16.21
N PHE A 108 6.49 14.01 16.95
CA PHE A 108 5.99 12.74 16.47
C PHE A 108 4.61 12.94 15.86
N ILE A 109 4.42 12.49 14.62
CA ILE A 109 3.14 12.61 13.92
C ILE A 109 2.63 11.20 13.62
N ASN A 110 1.45 10.89 14.16
CA ASN A 110 0.73 9.66 13.87
C ASN A 110 -0.49 9.96 13.01
N GLU A 111 -0.65 9.22 11.92
CA GLU A 111 -1.71 9.41 10.95
C GLU A 111 -2.75 8.30 11.09
N PHE A 112 -4.02 8.67 11.07
CA PHE A 112 -5.15 7.77 11.23
C PHE A 112 -5.92 7.66 9.92
N PHE A 113 -6.28 6.45 9.55
CA PHE A 113 -7.11 6.19 8.37
C PHE A 113 -7.98 4.96 8.56
N GLU A 114 -9.05 4.90 7.77
CA GLU A 114 -9.88 3.71 7.58
C GLU A 114 -9.46 2.96 6.32
N CYS A 115 -9.50 1.63 6.37
CA CYS A 115 -9.19 0.77 5.23
C CYS A 115 -9.85 -0.60 5.36
N ASN A 116 -9.81 -1.39 4.29
CA ASN A 116 -10.09 -2.81 4.32
C ASN A 116 -8.78 -3.60 4.41
N VAL A 117 -8.65 -4.47 5.42
CA VAL A 117 -7.52 -5.41 5.50
C VAL A 117 -7.81 -6.62 4.63
N LEU A 118 -6.95 -6.88 3.66
CA LEU A 118 -7.06 -7.97 2.69
C LEU A 118 -6.35 -9.24 3.17
N ASP A 119 -5.17 -9.10 3.74
CA ASP A 119 -4.35 -10.20 4.27
C ASP A 119 -3.52 -9.67 5.45
N THR A 120 -3.21 -10.55 6.40
CA THR A 120 -2.37 -10.26 7.56
C THR A 120 -1.44 -11.43 7.77
N ARG A 121 -0.13 -11.15 7.77
CA ARG A 121 0.91 -12.16 7.96
C ARG A 121 1.89 -11.72 9.01
N SER A 122 2.30 -12.63 9.88
CA SER A 122 3.36 -12.36 10.83
C SER A 122 4.71 -12.36 10.13
N LEU A 123 5.58 -11.41 10.45
CA LEU A 123 6.96 -11.41 9.97
C LEU A 123 7.80 -12.54 10.61
N GLY A 124 7.27 -13.29 11.57
CA GLY A 124 7.96 -14.40 12.23
C GLY A 124 8.59 -14.00 13.56
N ASP A 125 9.50 -14.84 14.05
CA ASP A 125 10.15 -14.72 15.36
C ASP A 125 11.38 -13.80 15.30
N VAL A 126 11.17 -12.59 14.79
CA VAL A 126 12.20 -11.55 14.74
C VAL A 126 12.34 -10.86 16.09
N LYS A 127 13.46 -10.16 16.32
CA LYS A 127 13.75 -9.47 17.58
C LYS A 127 12.62 -8.55 18.05
N TYR A 128 11.96 -7.88 17.12
CA TYR A 128 10.78 -7.05 17.36
C TYR A 128 9.66 -7.53 16.44
N PRO A 129 8.79 -8.45 16.90
CA PRO A 129 7.75 -9.02 16.07
C PRO A 129 6.86 -7.94 15.45
N LYS A 130 6.61 -8.10 14.15
CA LYS A 130 5.78 -7.20 13.36
C LYS A 130 4.79 -8.03 12.55
N ASP A 131 3.56 -7.55 12.42
CA ASP A 131 2.62 -8.05 11.43
C ASP A 131 2.70 -7.20 10.15
N VAL A 132 2.54 -7.84 8.99
CA VAL A 132 2.48 -7.19 7.68
C VAL A 132 1.05 -7.27 7.18
N LEU A 133 0.40 -6.11 7.05
CA LEU A 133 -0.99 -5.98 6.65
C LEU A 133 -1.04 -5.49 5.21
N LEU A 134 -1.72 -6.22 4.33
CA LEU A 134 -2.07 -5.72 3.01
C LEU A 134 -3.46 -5.07 3.09
N VAL A 135 -3.58 -3.81 2.67
CA VAL A 135 -4.82 -3.05 2.78
C VAL A 135 -5.22 -2.38 1.47
N GLU A 136 -6.50 -2.05 1.35
CA GLU A 136 -7.08 -1.28 0.25
C GLU A 136 -8.16 -0.31 0.75
N ASN A 137 -8.68 0.53 -0.16
CA ASN A 137 -9.76 1.48 0.11
C ASN A 137 -9.44 2.44 1.26
N VAL A 138 -8.23 3.01 1.23
CA VAL A 138 -7.79 3.94 2.28
C VAL A 138 -8.62 5.22 2.25
N ASN A 139 -9.06 5.66 3.42
CA ASN A 139 -9.76 6.91 3.70
C ASN A 139 -9.11 7.61 4.90
N TYR A 140 -8.40 8.72 4.66
CA TYR A 140 -7.71 9.47 5.69
C TYR A 140 -8.69 10.11 6.69
N LEU A 141 -8.40 10.00 7.98
CA LEU A 141 -9.23 10.53 9.06
C LEU A 141 -8.63 11.74 9.77
N GLY A 142 -7.29 11.85 9.81
CA GLY A 142 -6.59 12.92 10.50
C GLY A 142 -5.26 12.46 11.09
N GLU A 143 -4.64 13.33 11.88
CA GLU A 143 -3.33 13.11 12.50
C GLU A 143 -3.35 13.58 13.95
N GLU A 144 -2.44 13.01 14.74
CA GLU A 144 -2.09 13.43 16.09
C GLU A 144 -0.62 13.83 16.10
N ILE A 145 -0.35 15.00 16.66
CA ILE A 145 0.99 15.59 16.74
C ILE A 145 1.37 15.63 18.22
N GLU A 146 2.44 14.93 18.57
CA GLU A 146 3.03 14.95 19.91
C GLU A 146 4.38 15.67 19.89
N ASP A 147 4.49 16.75 20.66
CA ASP A 147 5.75 17.48 20.81
C ASP A 147 6.80 16.63 21.53
N ILE A 148 8.04 16.70 21.06
CA ILE A 148 9.16 16.10 21.79
C ILE A 148 9.46 16.99 23.01
N PRO A 149 9.28 16.49 24.26
CA PRO A 149 9.53 17.30 25.44
C PRO A 149 11.00 17.73 25.49
N GLY A 150 11.24 19.04 25.33
CA GLY A 150 12.57 19.65 25.31
C GLY A 150 12.98 20.32 23.99
N GLY A 151 12.17 20.23 22.93
CA GLY A 151 12.44 20.85 21.62
C GLY A 151 12.20 22.36 21.51
N GLY A 152 12.19 23.09 22.64
CA GLY A 152 12.05 24.54 22.63
C GLY A 152 13.38 25.24 22.37
N ALA A 153 13.50 25.89 21.22
CA ALA A 153 14.44 26.99 20.98
C ALA A 153 13.70 28.16 20.33
#